data_AF-A8WLY5-F1
#
_entry.id   AF-A8WLY5-F1
#
_cell.length_a   1.000
_cell.length_b   1.000
_cell.length_c   1.000
_cell.angle_alpha   90.00
_cell.angle_beta   90.00
_cell.angle_gamma   90.00
#
_symmetry.space_group_name_H-M   'P 1'
#
loop_
_entity.id
_entity.type
_entity.pdbx_description
1 polymer ?
#
loop_
_entity_poly.entity_id
_entity_poly.type
_entity_poly.pdbx_seq_one_letter_code
_entity_poly.pdbx_strand_id
1 'polypeptide(L)'
;MDSNRNSLKNMPELVMEKILSDLDFFDLISLRKVCQSIRFFIDNFRKMNPKLQSIRITVEPKSIKSTYRFLDNSERLIIYQTLPNRSSLLKWDQKKRILANSNYMDIFLKDFEIFWKNQKLKMEKFQLDLAGNPLKIIYGIRKILAANYENNSNFELGKFEIETSNPCQIPKILSKINPKTLEIWNKNDEKEYWDLEEISKLNQWKNAKKLTINGFYVDPEIRISENFEKIDLIFEAISWEQVLEFKK
;
A
#
# COMPACT_ATOMS: atom_id res chain seq x y z
N MET A 1 -45.96 -8.06 -25.27
CA MET A 1 -45.36 -8.42 -23.97
C MET A 1 -44.21 -7.47 -23.71
N ASP A 2 -44.23 -6.85 -22.53
CA ASP A 2 -43.90 -5.44 -22.28
C ASP A 2 -42.45 -5.00 -22.46
N SER A 3 -42.29 -3.89 -23.21
CA SER A 3 -41.03 -3.16 -23.43
C SER A 3 -40.78 -2.06 -22.39
N ASN A 4 -41.28 -2.21 -21.16
CA ASN A 4 -41.00 -1.31 -20.05
C ASN A 4 -40.33 -2.07 -18.89
N ARG A 5 -39.23 -2.76 -19.19
CA ARG A 5 -38.36 -3.27 -18.13
C ARG A 5 -37.68 -2.08 -17.47
N ASN A 6 -38.13 -1.74 -16.27
CA ASN A 6 -37.44 -0.83 -15.34
C ASN A 6 -35.97 -1.28 -15.23
N SER A 7 -35.12 -0.61 -15.99
CA SER A 7 -33.69 -0.90 -16.10
C SER A 7 -32.95 0.17 -15.34
N LEU A 8 -31.93 -0.22 -14.59
CA LEU A 8 -31.06 0.73 -13.87
C LEU A 8 -30.46 1.78 -14.82
N LYS A 9 -30.31 1.45 -16.12
CA LYS A 9 -29.81 2.36 -17.17
C LYS A 9 -30.77 3.51 -17.49
N ASN A 10 -32.06 3.35 -17.21
CA ASN A 10 -33.11 4.32 -17.53
C ASN A 10 -33.51 5.14 -16.29
N MET A 11 -32.83 4.93 -15.16
CA MET A 11 -33.10 5.68 -13.94
C MET A 11 -32.55 7.12 -14.07
N PRO A 12 -33.26 8.14 -13.55
CA PRO A 12 -32.77 9.51 -13.51
C PRO A 12 -31.43 9.60 -12.76
N GLU A 13 -30.58 10.55 -13.16
CA GLU A 13 -29.23 10.72 -12.59
C GLU A 13 -29.24 10.87 -11.07
N LEU A 14 -30.18 11.65 -10.51
CA LEU A 14 -30.34 11.84 -9.07
C LEU A 14 -30.62 10.52 -8.31
N VAL A 15 -31.38 9.62 -8.92
CA VAL A 15 -31.69 8.30 -8.34
C VAL A 15 -30.45 7.42 -8.38
N MET A 16 -29.72 7.43 -9.50
CA MET A 16 -28.46 6.69 -9.64
C MET A 16 -27.40 7.20 -8.67
N GLU A 17 -27.29 8.51 -8.48
CA GLU A 17 -26.37 9.11 -7.52
C GLU A 17 -26.68 8.65 -6.09
N LYS A 18 -27.96 8.64 -5.70
CA LYS A 18 -28.40 8.16 -4.39
C LYS A 18 -28.12 6.67 -4.19
N ILE A 19 -28.52 5.81 -5.14
CA ILE A 19 -28.27 4.36 -5.08
C ILE A 19 -26.78 4.09 -4.94
N LEU A 20 -25.97 4.73 -5.77
CA LEU A 20 -24.55 4.53 -5.68
C LEU A 20 -24.05 5.02 -4.33
N SER A 21 -24.40 6.22 -3.87
CA SER A 21 -23.92 6.79 -2.60
C SER A 21 -23.99 5.85 -1.39
N ASP A 22 -24.96 4.95 -1.36
CA ASP A 22 -25.16 3.94 -0.30
C ASP A 22 -24.23 2.71 -0.40
N LEU A 23 -23.54 2.51 -1.53
CA LEU A 23 -22.64 1.38 -1.77
C LEU A 23 -21.22 1.63 -1.27
N ASP A 24 -20.61 0.57 -0.74
CA ASP A 24 -19.19 0.56 -0.41
C ASP A 24 -18.31 0.57 -1.68
N PHE A 25 -17.00 0.76 -1.50
CA PHE A 25 -16.07 0.84 -2.63
C PHE A 25 -15.94 -0.48 -3.42
N PHE A 26 -16.13 -1.62 -2.77
CA PHE A 26 -16.04 -2.93 -3.42
C PHE A 26 -17.27 -3.25 -4.25
N ASP A 27 -18.44 -2.90 -3.75
CA ASP A 27 -19.72 -2.97 -4.44
C ASP A 27 -19.69 -2.04 -5.66
N LEU A 28 -19.11 -0.85 -5.50
CA LEU A 28 -18.82 0.04 -6.62
C LEU A 28 -17.96 -0.61 -7.71
N ILE A 29 -16.81 -1.18 -7.34
CA ILE A 29 -15.93 -1.87 -8.29
C ILE A 29 -16.67 -3.02 -8.99
N SER A 30 -17.49 -3.75 -8.24
CA SER A 30 -18.28 -4.86 -8.76
C SER A 30 -19.32 -4.37 -9.77
N LEU A 31 -20.09 -3.34 -9.45
CA LEU A 31 -21.07 -2.72 -10.34
C LEU A 31 -20.44 -2.11 -11.59
N ARG A 32 -19.27 -1.48 -11.46
CA ARG A 32 -18.50 -0.93 -12.58
C ARG A 32 -18.16 -1.97 -13.66
N LYS A 33 -18.09 -3.25 -13.28
CA LYS A 33 -17.82 -4.37 -14.19
C LYS A 33 -19.08 -4.88 -14.93
N VAL A 34 -20.29 -4.51 -14.50
CA VAL A 34 -21.54 -5.08 -15.01
C VAL A 34 -21.92 -4.57 -16.41
N CYS A 35 -21.94 -3.24 -16.63
CA CYS A 35 -22.25 -2.68 -17.95
C CYS A 35 -21.60 -1.32 -18.22
N GLN A 36 -21.52 -0.93 -19.49
CA GLN A 36 -20.87 0.32 -19.92
C GLN A 36 -21.54 1.58 -19.37
N SER A 37 -22.87 1.60 -19.26
CA SER A 37 -23.62 2.75 -18.73
C SER A 37 -23.36 2.98 -17.24
N ILE A 38 -23.42 1.93 -16.41
CA ILE A 38 -23.08 2.02 -14.97
C ILE A 38 -21.61 2.42 -14.79
N ARG A 39 -20.71 1.85 -15.61
CA ARG A 39 -19.28 2.23 -15.59
C ARG A 39 -19.08 3.71 -15.88
N PHE A 40 -19.70 4.21 -16.94
CA PHE A 40 -19.67 5.63 -17.29
C PHE A 40 -20.19 6.50 -16.13
N PHE A 41 -21.28 6.08 -15.49
CA PHE A 41 -21.83 6.84 -14.36
C PHE A 41 -20.88 6.88 -13.14
N ILE A 42 -20.32 5.72 -12.76
CA ILE A 42 -19.36 5.63 -11.64
C ILE A 42 -18.09 6.45 -11.92
N ASP A 43 -17.55 6.36 -13.13
CA ASP A 43 -16.28 7.00 -13.49
C ASP A 43 -16.40 8.52 -13.57
N ASN A 44 -17.53 9.04 -14.05
CA ASN A 44 -17.68 10.49 -14.29
C ASN A 44 -18.37 11.25 -13.15
N PHE A 45 -19.33 10.65 -12.44
CA PHE A 45 -20.19 11.41 -11.52
C PHE A 45 -19.85 11.19 -10.05
N ARG A 46 -19.59 9.96 -9.60
CA ARG A 46 -19.35 9.69 -8.17
C ARG A 46 -17.93 9.99 -7.71
N LYS A 47 -16.96 10.07 -8.64
CA LYS A 47 -15.51 10.12 -8.38
C LYS A 47 -15.07 8.99 -7.44
N MET A 48 -14.65 7.85 -8.01
CA MET A 48 -14.16 6.71 -7.23
C MET A 48 -13.08 7.16 -6.23
N ASN A 49 -13.40 7.07 -4.94
CA ASN A 49 -12.47 7.30 -3.85
C ASN A 49 -12.75 6.27 -2.75
N PRO A 50 -11.82 5.34 -2.48
CA PRO A 50 -12.04 4.32 -1.49
C PRO A 50 -12.08 4.86 -0.06
N LYS A 51 -11.64 6.10 0.21
CA LYS A 51 -11.62 6.67 1.57
C LYS A 51 -10.84 5.75 2.54
N LEU A 52 -9.68 5.27 2.09
CA LEU A 52 -8.80 4.44 2.91
C LEU A 52 -8.12 5.30 3.96
N GLN A 53 -8.17 4.82 5.20
CA GLN A 53 -7.35 5.29 6.30
C GLN A 53 -5.97 4.63 6.24
N SER A 54 -5.92 3.32 6.00
CA SER A 54 -4.66 2.59 5.91
C SER A 54 -4.72 1.33 5.05
N ILE A 55 -3.56 0.93 4.52
CA ILE A 55 -3.37 -0.34 3.82
C ILE A 55 -2.25 -1.12 4.52
N ARG A 56 -2.46 -2.41 4.76
CA ARG A 56 -1.40 -3.37 5.11
C ARG A 56 -1.33 -4.46 4.04
N ILE A 57 -0.15 -4.72 3.52
CA ILE A 57 0.11 -5.82 2.58
C ILE A 57 1.15 -6.74 3.19
N THR A 58 0.79 -8.01 3.37
CA THR A 58 1.70 -9.05 3.83
C THR A 58 1.98 -10.01 2.69
N VAL A 59 3.25 -10.12 2.30
CA VAL A 59 3.72 -11.02 1.24
C VAL A 59 4.38 -12.24 1.87
N GLU A 60 3.84 -13.40 1.55
CA GLU A 60 4.34 -14.72 1.94
C GLU A 60 4.72 -15.52 0.68
N PRO A 61 5.53 -16.59 0.78
CA PRO A 61 6.02 -17.34 -0.40
C PRO A 61 4.94 -17.86 -1.37
N LYS A 62 3.71 -18.09 -0.88
CA LYS A 62 2.59 -18.66 -1.66
C LYS A 62 1.29 -17.84 -1.56
N SER A 63 1.34 -16.70 -0.88
CA SER A 63 0.16 -15.89 -0.61
C SER A 63 0.50 -14.42 -0.45
N ILE A 64 -0.47 -13.58 -0.80
CA ILE A 64 -0.47 -12.16 -0.44
C ILE A 64 -1.75 -11.91 0.34
N LYS A 65 -1.66 -11.19 1.45
CA LYS A 65 -2.80 -10.71 2.22
C LYS A 65 -2.81 -9.19 2.11
N SER A 66 -3.96 -8.62 1.78
CA SER A 66 -4.15 -7.17 1.72
C SER A 66 -5.30 -6.79 2.63
N THR A 67 -5.01 -5.97 3.62
CA THR A 67 -5.99 -5.45 4.58
C THR A 67 -6.20 -3.97 4.30
N TYR A 68 -7.43 -3.60 4.01
CA TYR A 68 -7.86 -2.24 3.73
C TYR A 68 -8.72 -1.74 4.89
N ARG A 69 -8.27 -0.67 5.57
CA ARG A 69 -9.05 0.01 6.60
C ARG A 69 -9.58 1.32 6.07
N PHE A 70 -10.86 1.56 6.31
CA PHE A 70 -11.61 2.70 5.83
C PHE A 70 -11.80 3.75 6.93
N LEU A 71 -12.12 4.99 6.55
CA LEU A 71 -12.36 6.09 7.51
C LEU A 71 -13.54 5.87 8.45
N ASP A 72 -14.47 4.98 8.11
CA ASP A 72 -15.58 4.56 8.97
C ASP A 72 -15.19 3.44 9.95
N ASN A 73 -13.89 3.12 10.02
CA ASN A 73 -13.29 2.03 10.79
C ASN A 73 -13.68 0.62 10.32
N SER A 74 -14.39 0.48 9.21
CA SER A 74 -14.56 -0.83 8.58
C SER A 74 -13.22 -1.33 8.04
N GLU A 75 -13.06 -2.65 8.00
CA GLU A 75 -11.86 -3.30 7.51
C GLU A 75 -12.23 -4.45 6.58
N ARG A 76 -11.46 -4.60 5.49
CA ARG A 76 -11.60 -5.74 4.58
C ARG A 76 -10.26 -6.40 4.31
N LEU A 77 -10.22 -7.71 4.56
CA LEU A 77 -9.10 -8.58 4.25
C LEU A 77 -9.36 -9.34 2.95
N ILE A 78 -8.38 -9.28 2.04
CA ILE A 78 -8.35 -10.09 0.82
C ILE A 78 -7.09 -10.93 0.81
N ILE A 79 -7.27 -12.24 0.59
CA ILE A 79 -6.17 -13.21 0.51
C ILE A 79 -6.09 -13.74 -0.92
N TYR A 80 -4.90 -13.60 -1.51
CA TYR A 80 -4.55 -14.07 -2.84
C TYR A 80 -3.57 -15.23 -2.67
N GLN A 81 -3.93 -16.45 -3.08
CA GLN A 81 -3.10 -17.63 -2.87
C GLN A 81 -2.87 -18.38 -4.19
N THR A 82 -1.68 -18.93 -4.36
CA THR A 82 -1.42 -19.86 -5.46
C THR A 82 -2.09 -21.21 -5.21
N LEU A 83 -2.59 -21.84 -6.27
CA LEU A 83 -3.10 -23.22 -6.28
C LEU A 83 -2.34 -24.04 -7.34
N PRO A 84 -2.41 -25.39 -7.28
CA PRO A 84 -1.92 -26.24 -8.36
C PRO A 84 -2.52 -25.87 -9.73
N ASN A 85 -1.89 -26.35 -10.82
CA ASN A 85 -2.36 -26.14 -12.19
C ASN A 85 -2.50 -24.67 -12.60
N ARG A 86 -1.56 -23.81 -12.17
CA ARG A 86 -1.53 -22.36 -12.50
C ARG A 86 -2.86 -21.67 -12.20
N SER A 87 -3.48 -22.03 -11.08
CA SER A 87 -4.72 -21.44 -10.63
C SER A 87 -4.48 -20.56 -9.41
N SER A 88 -5.37 -19.61 -9.17
CA SER A 88 -5.30 -18.71 -8.02
C SER A 88 -6.59 -18.78 -7.20
N LEU A 89 -6.45 -18.69 -5.89
CA LEU A 89 -7.55 -18.61 -4.94
C LEU A 89 -7.63 -17.20 -4.37
N LEU A 90 -8.76 -16.53 -4.57
CA LEU A 90 -9.12 -15.31 -3.86
C LEU A 90 -10.07 -15.66 -2.72
N LYS A 91 -9.80 -15.11 -1.53
CA LYS A 91 -10.71 -15.14 -0.38
C LYS A 91 -10.93 -13.72 0.10
N TRP A 92 -12.17 -13.37 0.40
CA TRP A 92 -12.53 -12.11 1.04
C TRP A 92 -13.82 -12.32 1.82
N ASP A 93 -13.92 -11.75 3.01
CA ASP A 93 -15.03 -11.98 3.93
C ASP A 93 -15.28 -13.50 4.10
N GLN A 94 -16.50 -13.98 3.84
CA GLN A 94 -16.86 -15.41 3.82
C GLN A 94 -16.88 -16.01 2.40
N LYS A 95 -16.43 -15.27 1.40
CA LYS A 95 -16.47 -15.66 -0.02
C LYS A 95 -15.12 -16.17 -0.49
N LYS A 96 -15.15 -17.08 -1.47
CA LYS A 96 -13.96 -17.59 -2.15
C LYS A 96 -14.21 -17.73 -3.64
N ARG A 97 -13.16 -17.52 -4.44
CA ARG A 97 -13.20 -17.70 -5.89
C ARG A 97 -11.90 -18.34 -6.36
N ILE A 98 -12.03 -19.38 -7.18
CA ILE A 98 -10.91 -19.99 -7.89
C ILE A 98 -10.88 -19.43 -9.31
N LEU A 99 -9.70 -19.05 -9.76
CA LEU A 99 -9.43 -18.51 -11.09
C LEU A 99 -8.44 -19.44 -11.78
N ALA A 100 -8.90 -20.17 -12.79
CA ALA A 100 -8.03 -21.02 -13.62
C ALA A 100 -7.11 -20.17 -14.50
N ASN A 101 -5.92 -20.70 -14.84
CA ASN A 101 -4.94 -20.06 -15.72
C ASN A 101 -4.61 -18.62 -15.31
N SER A 102 -4.41 -18.39 -14.01
CA SER A 102 -4.21 -17.06 -13.44
C SER A 102 -3.07 -17.05 -12.44
N ASN A 103 -2.46 -15.87 -12.26
CA ASN A 103 -1.41 -15.64 -11.29
C ASN A 103 -1.94 -14.73 -10.16
N TYR A 104 -1.80 -15.19 -8.92
CA TYR A 104 -2.32 -14.51 -7.74
C TYR A 104 -1.66 -13.13 -7.51
N MET A 105 -0.39 -12.97 -7.88
CA MET A 105 0.33 -11.70 -7.82
C MET A 105 -0.26 -10.69 -8.79
N ASP A 106 -0.56 -11.11 -10.03
CA ASP A 106 -1.15 -10.22 -11.05
C ASP A 106 -2.55 -9.76 -10.65
N ILE A 107 -3.34 -10.65 -10.02
CA ILE A 107 -4.67 -10.31 -9.52
C ILE A 107 -4.55 -9.28 -8.40
N PHE A 108 -3.69 -9.55 -7.41
CA PHE A 108 -3.41 -8.60 -6.34
C PHE A 108 -2.94 -7.24 -6.87
N LEU A 109 -1.99 -7.20 -7.82
CA LEU A 109 -1.45 -5.96 -8.35
C LEU A 109 -2.54 -5.12 -9.04
N LYS A 110 -3.43 -5.78 -9.80
CA LYS A 110 -4.58 -5.10 -10.42
C LYS A 110 -5.54 -4.52 -9.39
N ASP A 111 -5.84 -5.29 -8.33
CA ASP A 111 -6.75 -4.82 -7.28
C ASP A 111 -6.09 -3.67 -6.49
N PHE A 112 -4.83 -3.82 -6.06
CA PHE A 112 -4.06 -2.78 -5.38
C PHE A 112 -3.95 -1.49 -6.21
N GLU A 113 -3.71 -1.60 -7.51
CA GLU A 113 -3.68 -0.46 -8.44
C GLU A 113 -5.00 0.32 -8.42
N ILE A 114 -6.14 -0.37 -8.39
CA ILE A 114 -7.46 0.29 -8.32
C ILE A 114 -7.60 1.08 -7.01
N PHE A 115 -7.24 0.49 -5.86
CA PHE A 115 -7.31 1.19 -4.58
C PHE A 115 -6.37 2.40 -4.54
N TRP A 116 -5.12 2.19 -4.93
CA TRP A 116 -4.09 3.22 -4.86
C TRP A 116 -4.43 4.40 -5.79
N LYS A 117 -4.77 4.13 -7.07
CA LYS A 117 -5.09 5.18 -8.07
C LYS A 117 -6.29 6.05 -7.71
N ASN A 118 -7.25 5.47 -6.99
CA ASN A 118 -8.48 6.17 -6.65
C ASN A 118 -8.43 6.82 -5.27
N GLN A 119 -7.40 6.55 -4.47
CA GLN A 119 -7.23 7.21 -3.18
C GLN A 119 -6.83 8.68 -3.39
N LYS A 120 -7.76 9.58 -3.09
CA LYS A 120 -7.56 11.05 -3.23
C LYS A 120 -7.36 11.76 -1.90
N LEU A 121 -7.79 11.15 -0.80
CA LEU A 121 -7.63 11.71 0.55
C LEU A 121 -6.31 11.27 1.15
N LYS A 122 -5.84 12.01 2.15
CA LYS A 122 -4.69 11.62 2.98
C LYS A 122 -4.85 10.18 3.48
N MET A 123 -3.76 9.43 3.46
CA MET A 123 -3.69 8.09 4.04
C MET A 123 -2.82 8.15 5.30
N GLU A 124 -3.32 7.63 6.41
CA GLU A 124 -2.61 7.70 7.67
C GLU A 124 -1.44 6.73 7.71
N LYS A 125 -1.61 5.53 7.15
CA LYS A 125 -0.59 4.47 7.21
C LYS A 125 -0.58 3.59 5.97
N PHE A 126 0.63 3.31 5.47
CA PHE A 126 0.89 2.26 4.51
C PHE A 126 1.91 1.27 5.09
N GLN A 127 1.57 -0.01 5.15
CA GLN A 127 2.40 -1.05 5.74
C GLN A 127 2.71 -2.17 4.75
N LEU A 128 3.98 -2.56 4.67
CA LEU A 128 4.47 -3.68 3.87
C LEU A 128 5.22 -4.68 4.75
N ASP A 129 4.69 -5.89 4.87
CA ASP A 129 5.35 -7.00 5.57
C ASP A 129 5.87 -7.99 4.50
N LEU A 130 7.18 -8.08 4.31
CA LEU A 130 7.82 -8.79 3.21
C LEU A 130 8.58 -10.02 3.71
N ALA A 131 8.10 -11.22 3.36
CA ALA A 131 8.78 -12.48 3.66
C ALA A 131 9.37 -13.13 2.40
N GLY A 132 10.54 -13.76 2.55
CA GLY A 132 11.21 -14.52 1.49
C GLY A 132 11.86 -13.63 0.42
N ASN A 133 11.71 -13.99 -0.86
CA ASN A 133 12.27 -13.22 -1.99
C ASN A 133 11.17 -12.61 -2.89
N PRO A 134 10.53 -11.51 -2.46
CA PRO A 134 9.37 -10.93 -3.13
C PRO A 134 9.71 -9.99 -4.32
N LEU A 135 10.82 -10.19 -5.03
CA LEU A 135 11.29 -9.27 -6.09
C LEU A 135 10.22 -8.91 -7.14
N LYS A 136 9.47 -9.91 -7.64
CA LYS A 136 8.42 -9.69 -8.65
C LYS A 136 7.31 -8.79 -8.12
N ILE A 137 6.87 -9.04 -6.88
CA ILE A 137 5.76 -8.30 -6.30
C ILE A 137 6.19 -6.89 -5.88
N ILE A 138 7.41 -6.72 -5.36
CA ILE A 138 7.99 -5.40 -5.07
C ILE A 138 8.06 -4.57 -6.35
N TYR A 139 8.53 -5.16 -7.46
CA TYR A 139 8.58 -4.46 -8.74
C TYR A 139 7.19 -3.98 -9.18
N GLY A 140 6.18 -4.83 -9.06
CA GLY A 140 4.79 -4.47 -9.36
C GLY A 140 4.24 -3.35 -8.47
N ILE A 141 4.41 -3.46 -7.15
CA ILE A 141 4.01 -2.43 -6.18
C ILE A 141 4.70 -1.11 -6.53
N ARG A 142 6.02 -1.11 -6.70
CA ARG A 142 6.80 0.08 -7.05
C ARG A 142 6.30 0.74 -8.34
N LYS A 143 5.92 -0.04 -9.36
CA LYS A 143 5.37 0.50 -10.62
C LYS A 143 4.03 1.21 -10.38
N ILE A 144 3.16 0.63 -9.56
CA ILE A 144 1.87 1.23 -9.20
C ILE A 144 2.06 2.53 -8.41
N LEU A 145 2.97 2.51 -7.43
CA LEU A 145 3.31 3.70 -6.63
C LEU A 145 3.87 4.82 -7.51
N ALA A 146 4.80 4.51 -8.41
CA ALA A 146 5.42 5.46 -9.33
C ALA A 146 4.40 6.14 -10.24
N ALA A 147 3.53 5.36 -10.88
CA ALA A 147 2.51 5.89 -11.79
C ALA A 147 1.54 6.86 -11.10
N ASN A 148 1.35 6.71 -9.78
CA ASN A 148 0.47 7.59 -9.02
C ASN A 148 1.18 8.83 -8.48
N TYR A 149 2.43 8.69 -8.07
CA TYR A 149 3.26 9.79 -7.59
C TYR A 149 3.39 10.91 -8.64
N GLU A 150 3.52 10.53 -9.92
CA GLU A 150 3.58 11.48 -11.06
C GLU A 150 2.25 12.21 -11.30
N ASN A 151 1.11 11.58 -10.99
CA ASN A 151 -0.22 12.10 -11.29
C ASN A 151 -0.91 12.77 -10.10
N ASN A 152 -0.41 12.58 -8.87
CA ASN A 152 -1.03 13.09 -7.65
C ASN A 152 0.04 13.44 -6.60
N SER A 153 0.87 14.44 -6.92
CA SER A 153 1.97 14.91 -6.05
C SER A 153 1.50 15.42 -4.69
N ASN A 154 0.21 15.74 -4.53
CA ASN A 154 -0.38 16.22 -3.28
C ASN A 154 -0.92 15.09 -2.39
N PHE A 155 -0.78 13.82 -2.78
CA PHE A 155 -1.19 12.70 -1.94
C PHE A 155 -0.33 12.64 -0.67
N GLU A 156 -0.96 12.91 0.47
CA GLU A 156 -0.30 12.92 1.77
C GLU A 156 -0.33 11.53 2.41
N LEU A 157 0.85 11.00 2.75
CA LEU A 157 1.03 9.77 3.51
C LEU A 157 1.57 10.10 4.91
N GLY A 158 0.84 9.70 5.95
CA GLY A 158 1.25 9.92 7.35
C GLY A 158 2.48 9.08 7.70
N LYS A 159 2.32 7.75 7.67
CA LYS A 159 3.34 6.78 8.07
C LYS A 159 3.55 5.73 6.98
N PHE A 160 4.82 5.40 6.73
CA PHE A 160 5.21 4.20 6.00
C PHE A 160 5.93 3.24 6.95
N GLU A 161 5.42 2.02 7.03
CA GLU A 161 6.01 0.93 7.82
C GLU A 161 6.41 -0.20 6.89
N ILE A 162 7.63 -0.71 7.05
CA ILE A 162 8.12 -1.85 6.30
C ILE A 162 8.85 -2.83 7.22
N GLU A 163 8.45 -4.10 7.14
CA GLU A 163 9.13 -5.20 7.79
C GLU A 163 9.71 -6.12 6.71
N THR A 164 11.02 -6.34 6.71
CA THR A 164 11.70 -7.10 5.64
C THR A 164 12.94 -7.82 6.15
N SER A 165 13.24 -8.98 5.56
CA SER A 165 14.52 -9.69 5.72
C SER A 165 15.60 -9.21 4.75
N ASN A 166 15.25 -8.32 3.82
CA ASN A 166 16.16 -7.77 2.82
C ASN A 166 15.96 -6.25 2.73
N PRO A 167 16.82 -5.46 3.38
CA PRO A 167 16.66 -4.01 3.43
C PRO A 167 16.99 -3.29 2.11
N CYS A 168 17.73 -3.92 1.17
CA CYS A 168 18.05 -3.35 -0.16
C CYS A 168 16.82 -3.05 -1.03
N GLN A 169 15.62 -3.50 -0.64
CA GLN A 169 14.38 -3.22 -1.36
C GLN A 169 13.69 -1.94 -0.89
N ILE A 170 14.02 -1.46 0.32
CA ILE A 170 13.37 -0.32 0.96
C ILE A 170 13.55 0.96 0.12
N PRO A 171 14.76 1.35 -0.34
CA PRO A 171 14.95 2.58 -1.11
C PRO A 171 14.11 2.61 -2.39
N LYS A 172 13.97 1.45 -3.05
CA LYS A 172 13.21 1.31 -4.30
C LYS A 172 11.73 1.61 -4.13
N ILE A 173 11.16 1.25 -2.98
CA ILE A 173 9.75 1.53 -2.64
C ILE A 173 9.63 2.96 -2.11
N LEU A 174 10.49 3.34 -1.15
CA LEU A 174 10.45 4.65 -0.50
C LEU A 174 10.58 5.79 -1.51
N SER A 175 11.40 5.64 -2.56
CA SER A 175 11.53 6.66 -3.62
C SER A 175 10.22 7.00 -4.36
N LYS A 176 9.14 6.23 -4.15
CA LYS A 176 7.83 6.39 -4.82
C LYS A 176 6.69 6.81 -3.89
N ILE A 177 6.99 7.13 -2.63
CA ILE A 177 6.03 7.60 -1.62
C ILE A 177 6.69 8.65 -0.74
N ASN A 178 5.93 9.63 -0.22
CA ASN A 178 6.51 10.69 0.61
C ASN A 178 5.85 10.70 2.01
N PRO A 179 6.24 9.76 2.90
CA PRO A 179 5.68 9.68 4.25
C PRO A 179 6.27 10.71 5.22
N LYS A 180 5.50 11.14 6.22
CA LYS A 180 6.03 11.96 7.34
C LYS A 180 6.77 11.14 8.39
N THR A 181 6.46 9.85 8.52
CA THR A 181 7.07 8.93 9.50
C THR A 181 7.51 7.65 8.80
N LEU A 182 8.74 7.23 9.07
CA LEU A 182 9.35 6.01 8.57
C LEU A 182 9.58 5.04 9.73
N GLU A 183 9.06 3.83 9.61
CA GLU A 183 9.30 2.73 10.55
C GLU A 183 9.78 1.50 9.78
N ILE A 184 10.99 1.04 10.09
CA ILE A 184 11.67 -0.04 9.40
C ILE A 184 12.02 -1.12 10.41
N TRP A 185 11.61 -2.35 10.12
CA TRP A 185 11.77 -3.49 11.00
C TRP A 185 12.50 -4.61 10.26
N ASN A 186 13.56 -5.13 10.88
CA ASN A 186 14.17 -6.37 10.43
C ASN A 186 13.25 -7.55 10.75
N LYS A 187 13.03 -8.41 9.76
CA LYS A 187 12.25 -9.65 9.92
C LYS A 187 13.11 -10.85 10.32
N ASN A 188 14.42 -10.74 10.26
CA ASN A 188 15.35 -11.79 10.66
C ASN A 188 15.45 -11.85 12.19
N ASP A 189 15.66 -13.04 12.74
CA ASP A 189 15.82 -13.25 14.18
C ASP A 189 17.11 -12.60 14.71
N GLU A 190 18.14 -12.55 13.86
CA GLU A 190 19.43 -11.93 14.16
C GLU A 190 19.49 -10.50 13.62
N LYS A 191 20.14 -9.62 14.40
CA LYS A 191 20.43 -8.26 13.95
C LYS A 191 21.51 -8.28 12.90
N GLU A 192 21.28 -7.55 11.80
CA GLU A 192 22.22 -7.44 10.69
C GLU A 192 22.65 -5.99 10.53
N TYR A 193 23.87 -5.79 10.03
CA TYR A 193 24.33 -4.46 9.64
C TYR A 193 23.62 -4.01 8.35
N TRP A 194 23.09 -2.80 8.36
CA TRP A 194 22.49 -2.20 7.18
C TRP A 194 23.15 -0.87 6.85
N ASP A 195 23.77 -0.82 5.67
CA ASP A 195 24.27 0.40 5.05
C ASP A 195 23.12 1.29 4.54
N LEU A 196 23.03 2.49 5.11
CA LEU A 196 22.02 3.49 4.83
C LEU A 196 22.45 4.53 3.77
N GLU A 197 23.60 4.35 3.12
CA GLU A 197 24.11 5.29 2.12
C GLU A 197 23.12 5.53 0.97
N GLU A 198 22.43 4.48 0.49
CA GLU A 198 21.44 4.61 -0.58
C GLU A 198 20.18 5.36 -0.11
N ILE A 199 19.62 4.97 1.04
CA ILE A 199 18.34 5.51 1.51
C ILE A 199 18.47 6.95 1.99
N SER A 200 19.59 7.31 2.61
CA SER A 200 19.85 8.66 3.13
C SER A 200 19.92 9.75 2.06
N LYS A 201 20.23 9.35 0.80
CA LYS A 201 20.26 10.26 -0.35
C LYS A 201 18.86 10.67 -0.83
N LEU A 202 17.81 9.91 -0.50
CA LEU A 202 16.44 10.15 -0.95
C LEU A 202 15.85 11.43 -0.33
N ASN A 203 15.12 12.22 -1.13
CA ASN A 203 14.37 13.37 -0.60
C ASN A 203 13.31 12.92 0.40
N GLN A 204 12.73 11.74 0.21
CA GLN A 204 11.72 11.15 1.10
C GLN A 204 12.29 10.84 2.49
N TRP A 205 13.56 10.44 2.56
CA TRP A 205 14.29 10.30 3.82
C TRP A 205 14.48 11.66 4.49
N LYS A 206 14.97 12.65 3.72
CA LYS A 206 15.24 14.01 4.22
C LYS A 206 13.99 14.77 4.66
N ASN A 207 12.84 14.48 4.05
CA ASN A 207 11.57 15.14 4.33
C ASN A 207 10.79 14.48 5.48
N ALA A 208 11.17 13.27 5.89
CA ALA A 208 10.52 12.59 7.00
C ALA A 208 10.83 13.30 8.32
N LYS A 209 9.84 13.39 9.20
CA LYS A 209 9.96 14.00 10.53
C LYS A 209 10.35 12.98 11.59
N LYS A 210 10.06 11.70 11.37
CA LYS A 210 10.31 10.64 12.34
C LYS A 210 10.88 9.41 11.66
N LEU A 211 11.88 8.81 12.29
CA LEU A 211 12.55 7.60 11.83
C LEU A 211 12.68 6.59 12.97
N THR A 212 12.32 5.34 12.72
CA THR A 212 12.66 4.21 13.56
C THR A 212 13.24 3.10 12.68
N ILE A 213 14.42 2.62 13.03
CA ILE A 213 15.03 1.42 12.44
C ILE A 213 15.29 0.44 13.57
N ASN A 214 14.59 -0.69 13.56
CA ASN A 214 14.71 -1.71 14.58
C ASN A 214 15.15 -3.04 13.95
N GLY A 215 15.97 -3.79 14.70
CA GLY A 215 16.52 -5.07 14.27
C GLY A 215 17.67 -4.98 13.26
N PHE A 216 18.07 -3.78 12.83
CA PHE A 216 19.30 -3.55 12.07
C PHE A 216 20.28 -2.73 12.89
N TYR A 217 21.57 -3.05 12.77
CA TYR A 217 22.64 -2.14 13.18
C TYR A 217 22.92 -1.15 12.07
N VAL A 218 23.12 0.11 12.43
CA VAL A 218 23.42 1.18 11.48
C VAL A 218 24.82 1.74 11.72
N ASP A 219 25.39 2.33 10.68
CA ASP A 219 26.68 3.00 10.76
C ASP A 219 26.62 4.20 11.72
N PRO A 220 27.49 4.27 12.75
CA PRO A 220 27.63 5.47 13.58
C PRO A 220 27.98 6.74 12.81
N GLU A 221 28.66 6.64 11.66
CA GLU A 221 29.06 7.78 10.84
C GLU A 221 27.96 8.26 9.88
N ILE A 222 26.76 7.69 9.95
CA ILE A 222 25.66 8.11 9.09
C ILE A 222 25.29 9.58 9.31
N ARG A 223 25.24 10.34 8.22
CA ARG A 223 24.69 11.69 8.23
C ARG A 223 23.18 11.62 8.37
N ILE A 224 22.70 11.90 9.57
CA ILE A 224 21.29 12.06 9.86
C ILE A 224 20.79 13.41 9.33
N SER A 225 19.57 13.40 8.78
CA SER A 225 18.93 14.63 8.33
C SER A 225 18.51 15.49 9.51
N GLU A 226 18.86 16.79 9.50
CA GLU A 226 18.46 17.75 10.55
C GLU A 226 16.94 17.92 10.68
N ASN A 227 16.17 17.50 9.67
CA ASN A 227 14.71 17.61 9.65
C ASN A 227 13.98 16.61 10.56
N PHE A 228 14.68 15.61 11.11
CA PHE A 228 14.05 14.63 11.99
C PHE A 228 13.77 15.23 13.37
N GLU A 229 12.49 15.22 13.77
CA GLU A 229 12.03 15.58 15.11
C GLU A 229 12.20 14.44 16.11
N LYS A 230 12.26 13.18 15.63
CA LYS A 230 12.47 12.00 16.47
C LYS A 230 13.16 10.89 15.68
N ILE A 231 14.22 10.33 16.24
CA ILE A 231 14.98 9.20 15.67
C ILE A 231 15.12 8.11 16.72
N ASP A 232 15.00 6.86 16.27
CA ASP A 232 15.27 5.66 17.05
C ASP A 232 16.09 4.69 16.18
N LEU A 233 17.34 4.44 16.59
CA LEU A 233 18.33 3.66 15.86
C LEU A 233 19.07 2.74 16.84
N ILE A 234 19.56 1.61 16.31
CA ILE A 234 20.36 0.67 17.06
C ILE A 234 21.76 0.63 16.45
N PHE A 235 22.79 0.84 17.27
CA PHE A 235 24.19 0.71 16.89
C PHE A 235 24.77 -0.56 17.53
N GLU A 236 25.71 -1.21 16.85
CA GLU A 236 26.46 -2.33 17.45
C GLU A 236 27.42 -1.81 18.53
N ALA A 237 28.16 -0.75 18.19
CA ALA A 237 28.97 0.03 19.09
C ALA A 237 28.97 1.49 18.62
N ILE A 238 29.04 2.43 19.56
CA ILE A 238 29.09 3.88 19.30
C ILE A 238 29.95 4.56 20.36
N SER A 239 30.78 5.52 19.96
CA SER A 239 31.63 6.27 20.90
C SER A 239 30.82 7.31 21.68
N TRP A 240 31.37 7.78 22.80
CA TRP A 240 30.72 8.82 23.60
C TRP A 240 30.58 10.15 22.84
N GLU A 241 31.57 10.49 22.01
CA GLU A 241 31.55 11.69 21.17
C GLU A 241 30.41 11.63 20.15
N GLN A 242 30.23 10.48 19.49
CA GLN A 242 29.16 10.25 18.52
C GLN A 242 27.77 10.33 19.18
N VAL A 243 27.60 9.82 20.40
CA VAL A 243 26.33 9.95 21.14
C VAL A 243 25.97 11.42 21.41
N LEU A 244 26.96 12.28 21.66
CA LEU A 244 26.73 13.72 21.86
C LEU A 244 26.30 14.43 20.58
N GLU A 245 26.72 13.95 19.41
CA GLU A 245 26.28 14.48 18.11
C GLU A 245 24.79 14.19 17.86
N PHE A 246 24.28 13.04 18.30
CA PHE A 246 22.87 12.65 18.15
C PHE A 246 21.90 13.30 19.15
N LYS A 247 22.40 13.95 20.21
CA LYS A 247 21.57 14.57 21.27
C LYS A 247 21.13 16.02 20.98
N LYS A 248 21.54 16.59 19.85
CA LYS A 248 21.16 17.95 19.44
C LYS A 248 19.76 18.00 18.86
#